data_AF-A0A7Y2GTZ3-F1
#
_entry.id   AF-A0A7Y2GTZ3-F1
#
_cell.length_a   1.000
_cell.length_b   1.000
_cell.length_c   1.000
_cell.angle_alpha   90.00
_cell.angle_beta   90.00
_cell.angle_gamma   90.00
#
_symmetry.space_group_name_H-M   'P 1'
#
loop_
_entity.id
_entity.type
_entity.pdbx_description
1 polymer ?
#
loop_
_entity_poly.entity_id
_entity_poly.type
_entity_poly.pdbx_seq_one_letter_code
_entity_poly.pdbx_strand_id
1 'polypeptide(L)'
;MEIVFLAFILILSIFLGFELINKVPATLHTPLMSGSNAISGITLIGALVSAGAGAAQMATILGTAAVTLATINVIGGYMVTDRMLGMFKKKERGDQKAEG
;
A
#
# COMPACT_ATOMS: atom_id res chain seq x y z
N MET A 1 14.45 -27.14 2.38
CA MET A 1 14.44 -26.30 3.59
C MET A 1 13.88 -24.90 3.31
N GLU A 2 14.25 -24.26 2.19
CA GLU A 2 13.67 -22.97 1.73
C GLU A 2 12.13 -22.89 1.76
N ILE A 3 11.42 -23.83 1.11
CA ILE A 3 9.94 -23.83 1.09
C ILE A 3 9.34 -23.90 2.49
N VAL A 4 9.95 -24.67 3.40
CA VAL A 4 9.48 -24.78 4.80
C VAL A 4 9.64 -23.44 5.51
N PHE A 5 10.75 -22.73 5.27
CA PHE A 5 10.99 -21.41 5.83
C PHE A 5 10.04 -20.34 5.26
N LEU A 6 9.82 -20.33 3.94
CA LEU A 6 8.86 -19.42 3.30
C LEU A 6 7.42 -19.67 3.76
N ALA A 7 7.02 -20.94 3.91
CA ALA A 7 5.72 -21.30 4.44
C ALA A 7 5.57 -20.87 5.91
N PHE A 8 6.63 -21.04 6.71
CA PHE A 8 6.65 -20.56 8.09
C PHE A 8 6.46 -19.04 8.17
N ILE A 9 7.18 -18.26 7.34
CA ILE A 9 7.01 -16.80 7.25
C ILE A 9 5.58 -16.45 6.81
N LEU A 10 5.05 -17.13 5.80
CA LEU A 10 3.70 -16.88 5.29
C LEU A 10 2.65 -17.08 6.39
N ILE A 11 2.71 -18.22 7.09
CA ILE A 11 1.77 -18.55 8.16
C ILE A 11 1.85 -17.51 9.29
N LEU A 12 3.05 -17.20 9.78
CA LEU A 12 3.21 -16.20 10.84
C LEU A 12 2.75 -14.80 10.41
N SER A 13 2.99 -14.41 9.16
CA SER A 13 2.55 -13.12 8.64
C SER A 13 1.02 -13.01 8.57
N ILE A 14 0.32 -14.11 8.26
CA ILE A 14 -1.15 -14.16 8.28
C ILE A 14 -1.67 -13.96 9.70
N PHE A 15 -1.13 -14.68 10.68
CA PHE A 15 -1.50 -14.50 12.10
C PHE A 15 -1.23 -13.08 12.59
N LEU A 16 -0.08 -12.51 12.24
CA LEU A 16 0.27 -11.13 12.56
C LEU A 16 -0.73 -10.14 11.94
N GLY A 17 -1.07 -10.31 10.66
CA GLY A 17 -2.05 -9.47 9.97
C GLY A 17 -3.42 -9.49 10.63
N PHE A 18 -3.90 -10.68 11.02
CA PHE A 18 -5.16 -10.84 11.74
C PHE A 18 -5.15 -10.12 13.10
N GLU A 19 -4.14 -10.35 13.92
CA GLU A 19 -4.01 -9.74 15.25
C GLU A 19 -3.92 -8.20 15.19
N LEU A 20 -3.22 -7.67 14.18
CA LEU A 20 -3.10 -6.22 13.98
C LEU A 20 -4.44 -5.59 13.57
N ILE A 21 -5.14 -6.16 12.59
CA ILE A 21 -6.41 -5.61 12.07
C ILE A 21 -7.49 -5.62 13.15
N ASN A 22 -7.56 -6.65 13.99
CA ASN A 22 -8.52 -6.75 15.09
C ASN A 22 -8.38 -5.63 16.14
N LYS A 23 -7.21 -4.97 16.23
CA LYS A 23 -6.94 -3.90 17.19
C LYS A 23 -7.13 -2.49 16.63
N VAL A 24 -7.53 -2.37 15.35
CA VAL A 24 -7.76 -1.06 14.73
C VAL A 24 -9.14 -0.53 15.13
N PRO A 25 -9.25 0.72 15.63
CA PRO A 25 -10.54 1.31 15.97
C PRO A 25 -11.41 1.52 14.73
N ALA A 26 -12.73 1.50 14.90
CA ALA A 26 -13.67 1.56 13.78
C ALA A 26 -13.53 2.80 12.89
N THR A 27 -13.10 3.93 13.46
CA THR A 27 -12.85 5.18 12.75
C THR A 27 -11.73 5.07 11.71
N LEU A 28 -10.83 4.10 11.86
CA LEU A 28 -9.68 3.91 10.97
C LEU A 28 -9.89 2.80 9.94
N HIS A 29 -11.03 2.10 9.87
CA HIS A 29 -11.22 1.03 8.86
C HIS A 29 -11.10 1.51 7.41
N THR A 30 -11.65 2.69 7.09
CA THR A 30 -11.55 3.26 5.73
C THR A 30 -10.12 3.71 5.40
N PRO A 31 -9.41 4.47 6.27
CA PRO A 31 -7.98 4.71 6.10
C PRO A 31 -7.14 3.43 6.02
N LEU A 32 -7.46 2.41 6.81
CA LEU A 32 -6.77 1.12 6.82
C LEU A 32 -6.97 0.38 5.50
N MET A 33 -8.18 0.38 4.95
CA MET A 33 -8.49 -0.19 3.64
C MET A 33 -7.70 0.51 2.52
N SER A 34 -7.59 1.84 2.57
CA SER A 34 -6.73 2.58 1.63
C SER A 34 -5.25 2.25 1.84
N GLY A 35 -4.80 2.17 3.09
CA GLY A 35 -3.42 1.85 3.45
C GLY A 35 -3.00 0.45 3.00
N SER A 36 -3.85 -0.56 3.16
CA SER A 36 -3.56 -1.92 2.65
C SER A 36 -3.50 -1.97 1.13
N ASN A 37 -4.28 -1.13 0.43
CA ASN A 37 -4.14 -0.95 -1.02
C ASN A 37 -2.82 -0.26 -1.41
N ALA A 38 -2.30 0.67 -0.60
CA ALA A 38 -0.96 1.24 -0.84
C ALA A 38 0.15 0.20 -0.65
N ILE A 39 0.01 -0.67 0.36
CA ILE A 39 0.97 -1.74 0.67
C ILE A 39 0.98 -2.82 -0.42
N SER A 40 -0.16 -3.12 -1.06
CA SER A 40 -0.23 -4.07 -2.18
C SER A 40 0.59 -3.61 -3.40
N GLY A 41 1.00 -2.34 -3.41
CA GLY A 41 1.98 -1.78 -4.33
C GLY A 41 3.37 -2.45 -4.31
N ILE A 42 3.64 -3.36 -3.36
CA ILE A 42 4.81 -4.27 -3.42
C ILE A 42 4.90 -5.05 -4.74
N THR A 43 3.78 -5.21 -5.45
CA THR A 43 3.72 -5.73 -6.83
C THR A 43 4.67 -5.00 -7.79
N LEU A 44 5.04 -3.74 -7.52
CA LEU A 44 6.04 -2.99 -8.28
C LEU A 44 7.40 -3.70 -8.32
N ILE A 45 7.82 -4.36 -7.23
CA ILE A 45 9.07 -5.12 -7.20
C ILE A 45 9.00 -6.29 -8.20
N GLY A 46 7.88 -7.02 -8.21
CA GLY A 46 7.65 -8.08 -9.18
C GLY A 46 7.61 -7.56 -10.62
N ALA A 47 6.98 -6.41 -10.85
CA ALA A 47 6.92 -5.76 -12.16
C ALA A 47 8.31 -5.35 -12.68
N LEU A 48 9.16 -4.79 -11.81
CA LEU A 48 10.54 -4.40 -12.17
C LEU A 48 11.41 -5.60 -12.52
N VAL A 49 11.33 -6.67 -11.71
CA VAL A 49 12.03 -7.93 -12.00
C VAL A 49 11.55 -8.53 -13.34
N SER A 50 10.25 -8.52 -13.59
CA SER A 50 9.66 -9.06 -14.81
C SER A 50 10.01 -8.22 -16.05
N ALA A 51 10.01 -6.89 -15.93
CA ALA A 51 10.40 -5.98 -17.01
C ALA A 51 11.90 -6.11 -17.38
N GLY A 52 12.76 -6.43 -16.41
CA GLY A 52 14.20 -6.66 -16.61
C GLY A 52 14.56 -8.05 -17.15
N ALA A 53 13.61 -8.99 -17.28
CA ALA A 53 13.88 -10.39 -17.63
C ALA A 53 14.13 -10.64 -19.14
N GLY A 54 13.76 -9.70 -20.01
CA GLY A 54 14.17 -9.66 -21.42
C GLY A 54 13.59 -10.72 -22.38
N ALA A 55 14.00 -10.57 -23.65
CA ALA A 55 13.89 -11.43 -24.84
C ALA A 55 12.69 -11.28 -25.82
N ALA A 56 11.46 -11.01 -25.38
CA ALA A 56 10.32 -10.93 -26.31
C ALA A 56 9.64 -9.55 -26.31
N GLN A 57 9.28 -9.04 -27.50
CA GLN A 57 8.55 -7.76 -27.64
C GLN A 57 7.28 -7.72 -26.77
N MET A 58 6.57 -8.85 -26.67
CA MET A 58 5.41 -8.99 -25.79
C MET A 58 5.76 -8.84 -24.31
N ALA A 59 6.89 -9.42 -23.87
CA ALA A 59 7.34 -9.32 -22.48
C ALA A 59 7.72 -7.88 -22.13
N THR A 60 8.34 -7.14 -23.05
CA THR A 60 8.64 -5.71 -22.85
C THR A 60 7.38 -4.86 -22.72
N ILE A 61 6.37 -5.10 -23.56
CA ILE A 61 5.09 -4.37 -23.50
C ILE A 61 4.37 -4.66 -22.19
N LEU A 62 4.24 -5.94 -21.82
CA LEU A 62 3.59 -6.35 -20.58
C LEU A 62 4.35 -5.89 -19.34
N GLY A 63 5.68 -5.97 -19.36
CA GLY A 63 6.54 -5.47 -18.27
C GLY A 63 6.40 -3.96 -18.08
N THR A 64 6.40 -3.20 -19.18
CA THR A 64 6.19 -1.74 -19.13
C THR A 64 4.79 -1.40 -18.60
N ALA A 65 3.75 -2.12 -19.05
CA ALA A 65 2.40 -1.95 -18.54
C ALA A 65 2.30 -2.31 -17.04
N ALA A 66 2.92 -3.41 -16.62
CA ALA A 66 2.95 -3.85 -15.23
C ALA A 66 3.62 -2.82 -14.32
N VAL A 67 4.77 -2.26 -14.72
CA VAL A 67 5.46 -1.21 -13.95
C VAL A 67 4.60 0.04 -13.88
N THR A 68 3.96 0.45 -14.98
CA THR A 68 3.08 1.63 -15.01
C THR A 68 1.90 1.46 -14.06
N LEU A 69 1.19 0.34 -14.14
CA LEU A 69 0.03 0.07 -13.27
C LEU A 69 0.42 -0.07 -11.80
N ALA A 70 1.53 -0.75 -11.51
CA ALA A 70 2.03 -0.89 -10.13
C ALA A 70 2.46 0.47 -9.56
N THR A 71 3.05 1.34 -10.37
CA THR A 71 3.41 2.71 -9.97
C THR A 71 2.17 3.53 -9.65
N ILE A 72 1.12 3.45 -10.47
CA ILE A 72 -0.17 4.11 -10.21
C ILE A 72 -0.78 3.61 -8.89
N ASN A 73 -0.74 2.29 -8.63
CA ASN A 73 -1.26 1.71 -7.40
C ASN A 73 -0.51 2.23 -6.16
N VAL A 74 0.84 2.23 -6.18
CA VAL A 74 1.67 2.76 -5.08
C VAL A 74 1.36 4.24 -4.86
N ILE A 75 1.53 5.08 -5.88
CA ILE A 75 1.37 6.53 -5.74
C ILE A 75 -0.05 6.89 -5.32
N GLY A 76 -1.06 6.36 -6.02
CA GLY A 76 -2.47 6.61 -5.71
C GLY A 76 -2.85 6.13 -4.32
N GLY A 77 -2.40 4.92 -3.93
CA GLY A 77 -2.64 4.35 -2.61
C GLY A 77 -2.07 5.23 -1.50
N TYR A 78 -0.80 5.65 -1.60
CA TYR A 78 -0.17 6.50 -0.59
C TYR A 78 -0.79 7.91 -0.54
N MET A 79 -1.09 8.52 -1.68
CA MET A 79 -1.73 9.86 -1.72
C MET A 79 -3.11 9.87 -1.09
N VAL A 80 -3.96 8.88 -1.40
CA VAL A 80 -5.31 8.78 -0.82
C VAL A 80 -5.23 8.50 0.67
N THR A 81 -4.35 7.59 1.08
CA THR A 81 -4.15 7.25 2.49
C THR A 81 -3.67 8.45 3.31
N ASP A 82 -2.71 9.23 2.80
CA ASP A 82 -2.23 10.45 3.47
C ASP A 82 -3.36 11.49 3.63
N ARG A 83 -4.15 11.72 2.57
CA ARG A 83 -5.31 12.60 2.64
C ARG A 83 -6.33 12.13 3.68
N MET A 84 -6.58 10.82 3.78
CA MET A 84 -7.49 10.25 4.76
C MET A 84 -6.97 10.42 6.19
N LEU A 85 -5.70 10.12 6.43
CA LEU A 85 -5.08 10.28 7.75
C LEU A 85 -4.93 11.76 8.15
N GLY A 86 -4.77 12.67 7.18
CA GLY A 86 -4.76 14.11 7.39
C GLY A 86 -6.05 14.64 8.03
N MET A 87 -7.19 13.96 7.84
CA MET A 87 -8.47 14.33 8.47
C MET A 87 -8.50 14.09 9.98
N PHE A 88 -7.59 13.26 10.51
CA PHE A 88 -7.44 12.99 11.95
C PHE A 88 -6.49 13.97 12.63
N LYS A 89 -5.72 14.76 11.88
CA LYS A 89 -4.92 15.84 12.44
C LYS A 89 -5.87 16.92 12.93
N LYS A 90 -5.85 17.20 14.24
CA LYS A 90 -6.57 18.33 14.83
C LYS A 90 -6.08 19.59 14.11
N LYS A 91 -6.99 20.32 13.44
CA LYS A 91 -6.70 21.63 12.84
C LYS A 91 -6.00 22.44 13.94
N GLU A 92 -4.73 22.80 13.74
CA GLU A 92 -4.06 23.72 14.66
C GLU A 92 -4.93 24.98 14.71
N ARG A 93 -5.49 25.23 15.89
CA ARG A 93 -6.37 26.36 16.13
C ARG A 93 -5.49 27.59 16.26
N GLY A 94 -5.03 28.07 15.12
CA GLY A 94 -4.33 29.32 14.94
C GLY A 94 -5.07 30.18 13.93
N ASP A 95 -6.30 30.57 14.27
CA ASP A 95 -6.82 31.90 13.95
C ASP A 95 -7.95 32.23 14.95
N GLN A 96 -7.59 33.05 15.92
CA GLN A 96 -8.48 33.73 16.85
C GLN A 96 -8.79 35.11 16.25
N LYS A 97 -10.03 35.58 16.47
CA LYS A 97 -10.47 36.99 16.47
C LYS A 97 -10.59 37.73 15.12
N ALA A 98 -11.83 37.76 14.62
CA ALA A 98 -12.55 38.85 13.93
C ALA A 98 -13.63 38.11 13.13
N GLU A 99 -14.92 38.17 13.44
CA GLU A 99 -15.77 39.34 13.41
C GLU A 99 -16.86 39.19 14.48
N GLY A 100 -16.94 40.17 15.37
CA GLY A 100 -18.15 40.50 16.10
C GLY A 100 -18.88 41.63 15.39
#